data_AF-A0A941SR91-F1
#
_entry.id   AF-A0A941SR91-F1
#
_cell.length_a   1.000
_cell.length_b   1.000
_cell.length_c   1.000
_cell.angle_alpha   90.00
_cell.angle_beta   90.00
_cell.angle_gamma   90.00
#
_symmetry.space_group_name_H-M   'P 1'
#
loop_
_entity.id
_entity.type
_entity.pdbx_description
1 polymer ?
#
loop_
_entity_poly.entity_id
_entity_poly.type
_entity_poly.pdbx_seq_one_letter_code
_entity_poly.pdbx_strand_id
1 'polypeptide(L)'
;MRTVFVTGGAGYVGSHSCKAFAAAGWRVVVYDNLSRGFRDLVNWGELIEGDLNDSKALAGALAAAKPQIVAHYAAFASVPESMRDPSIYYRINVEGTRSLLDAMRAADVRQLVFSSS
;
A
#
# COMPACT_ATOMS: atom_id res chain seq x y z
N MET A 1 -5.25 -18.19 8.87
CA MET A 1 -5.39 -17.67 7.49
C MET A 1 -4.23 -16.70 7.24
N ARG A 2 -3.60 -16.73 6.05
CA ARG A 2 -2.50 -15.81 5.70
C ARG A 2 -3.08 -14.45 5.34
N THR A 3 -2.42 -13.37 5.74
CA THR A 3 -2.81 -11.98 5.54
C THR A 3 -1.77 -11.28 4.67
N VAL A 4 -2.26 -10.55 3.66
CA VAL A 4 -1.47 -9.60 2.88
C VAL A 4 -1.96 -8.18 3.20
N PHE A 5 -0.99 -7.29 3.41
CA PHE A 5 -1.26 -5.86 3.53
C PHE A 5 -0.90 -5.17 2.22
N VAL A 6 -1.89 -4.62 1.53
CA VAL A 6 -1.77 -4.03 0.20
C VAL A 6 -1.86 -2.52 0.32
N THR A 7 -0.76 -1.81 0.08
CA THR A 7 -0.81 -0.34 -0.03
C THR A 7 -1.13 0.06 -1.47
N GLY A 8 -2.01 1.05 -1.66
CA GLY A 8 -2.45 1.44 -3.01
C GLY A 8 -3.46 0.45 -3.62
N GLY A 9 -4.12 -0.34 -2.77
CA GLY A 9 -5.06 -1.39 -3.19
C GLY A 9 -6.36 -0.88 -3.79
N ALA A 10 -6.67 0.42 -3.66
CA ALA A 10 -7.81 1.06 -4.33
C ALA A 10 -7.45 1.56 -5.73
N GLY A 11 -6.19 1.43 -6.17
CA GLY A 11 -5.74 1.74 -7.52
C GLY A 11 -5.96 0.62 -8.54
N TYR A 12 -5.59 0.88 -9.80
CA TYR A 12 -5.80 -0.07 -10.90
C TYR A 12 -5.08 -1.42 -10.68
N VAL A 13 -3.75 -1.40 -10.54
CA VAL A 13 -2.96 -2.64 -10.33
C VAL A 13 -3.22 -3.23 -8.94
N GLY A 14 -3.27 -2.38 -7.91
CA GLY A 14 -3.48 -2.80 -6.53
C GLY A 14 -4.78 -3.56 -6.32
N SER A 15 -5.89 -3.11 -6.92
CA SER A 15 -7.20 -3.78 -6.78
C SER A 15 -7.23 -5.16 -7.46
N HIS A 16 -6.60 -5.29 -8.64
CA HIS A 16 -6.46 -6.60 -9.30
C HIS A 16 -5.53 -7.54 -8.53
N SER A 17 -4.48 -7.01 -7.88
CA SER A 17 -3.64 -7.79 -6.97
C SER A 17 -4.44 -8.28 -5.75
N CYS A 18 -5.26 -7.41 -5.15
CA CYS A 18 -6.18 -7.78 -4.07
C CYS A 18 -7.11 -8.93 -4.48
N LYS A 19 -7.71 -8.85 -5.68
CA LYS A 19 -8.52 -9.93 -6.26
C LYS A 19 -7.76 -11.25 -6.33
N ALA A 20 -6.53 -11.23 -6.83
CA ALA A 20 -5.70 -12.42 -6.98
C ALA A 20 -5.32 -13.03 -5.61
N PHE A 21 -4.95 -12.20 -4.63
CA PHE A 21 -4.66 -12.66 -3.27
C PHE A 21 -5.88 -13.30 -2.60
N ALA A 22 -7.05 -12.67 -2.71
CA ALA A 22 -8.29 -13.21 -2.16
C ALA A 22 -8.67 -14.55 -2.82
N ALA A 23 -8.55 -14.65 -4.15
CA ALA A 23 -8.77 -15.90 -4.88
C ALA A 23 -7.79 -17.01 -4.45
N ALA A 24 -6.57 -16.65 -4.03
CA ALA A 24 -5.58 -17.58 -3.48
C ALA A 24 -5.80 -17.89 -1.98
N GLY A 25 -6.90 -17.44 -1.37
CA GLY A 25 -7.25 -17.72 0.03
C GLY A 25 -6.55 -16.84 1.07
N TRP A 26 -6.00 -15.70 0.67
CA TRP A 26 -5.42 -14.73 1.60
C TRP A 26 -6.49 -13.77 2.13
N ARG A 27 -6.33 -13.36 3.39
CA ARG A 27 -7.02 -12.20 3.96
C ARG A 27 -6.34 -10.94 3.43
N VAL A 28 -7.08 -10.09 2.74
CA VAL A 28 -6.55 -8.84 2.18
C VAL A 28 -6.91 -7.68 3.09
N VAL A 29 -5.90 -6.86 3.42
CA VAL A 29 -6.06 -5.57 4.09
C VAL A 29 -5.53 -4.50 3.15
N VAL A 30 -6.40 -3.60 2.70
CA VAL A 30 -6.03 -2.49 1.83
C VAL A 30 -5.72 -1.27 2.68
N TYR A 31 -4.60 -0.61 2.42
CA TYR A 31 -4.25 0.69 2.99
C TYR A 31 -4.09 1.71 1.86
N ASP A 32 -4.97 2.70 1.81
CA ASP A 32 -5.04 3.64 0.69
C ASP A 32 -5.59 4.99 1.15
N ASN A 33 -5.08 6.11 0.63
CA ASN A 33 -5.61 7.44 0.96
C ASN A 33 -6.67 7.93 -0.04
N LEU A 34 -7.02 7.11 -1.05
CA LEU A 34 -7.99 7.38 -2.11
C LEU A 34 -7.66 8.63 -2.96
N SER A 35 -6.43 9.14 -2.91
CA SER A 35 -6.02 10.32 -3.68
C SER A 35 -6.10 10.12 -5.20
N ARG A 36 -5.82 8.89 -5.66
CA ARG A 36 -5.96 8.46 -7.06
C ARG A 36 -6.67 7.10 -7.21
N GLY A 37 -7.07 6.49 -6.09
CA GLY A 37 -7.80 5.24 -6.04
C GLY A 37 -9.30 5.47 -5.92
N PHE A 38 -10.08 4.40 -6.06
CA PHE A 38 -11.53 4.43 -5.93
C PHE A 38 -11.97 3.41 -4.89
N ARG A 39 -12.75 3.83 -3.89
CA ARG A 39 -13.26 2.95 -2.83
C ARG A 39 -13.98 1.72 -3.41
N ASP A 40 -14.74 1.91 -4.48
CA ASP A 40 -15.53 0.87 -5.16
C ASP A 40 -14.66 -0.24 -5.78
N LEU A 41 -13.35 -0.05 -5.88
CA LEU A 41 -12.41 -1.08 -6.34
C LEU A 41 -11.93 -2.00 -5.19
N VAL A 42 -12.24 -1.68 -3.94
CA VAL A 42 -11.84 -2.47 -2.75
C VAL A 42 -12.88 -3.55 -2.46
N ASN A 43 -13.01 -4.52 -3.36
CA ASN A 43 -14.04 -5.58 -3.28
C ASN A 43 -13.58 -6.88 -2.60
N TRP A 44 -12.30 -6.99 -2.25
CA TRP A 44 -11.67 -8.26 -1.86
C TRP A 44 -10.98 -8.22 -0.50
N GLY A 45 -11.23 -7.19 0.30
CA GLY A 45 -10.61 -7.00 1.60
C GLY A 45 -11.21 -5.84 2.37
N GLU A 46 -10.71 -5.62 3.59
CA GLU A 46 -11.04 -4.44 4.37
C GLU A 46 -10.24 -3.24 3.87
N LEU A 47 -10.87 -2.05 3.82
CA LEU A 47 -10.19 -0.79 3.53
C LEU A 47 -9.86 -0.07 4.83
N ILE A 48 -8.57 0.22 5.02
CA ILE A 48 -8.07 1.17 6.00
C ILE A 48 -7.67 2.43 5.22
N GLU A 49 -8.39 3.52 5.42
CA GLU A 49 -8.01 4.80 4.82
C GLU A 49 -6.86 5.43 5.57
N GLY A 50 -5.78 5.74 4.85
CA GLY A 50 -4.61 6.35 5.46
C GLY A 50 -3.52 6.70 4.47
N ASP A 51 -2.68 7.66 4.85
CA ASP A 51 -1.55 8.13 4.07
C ASP A 51 -0.26 7.42 4.51
N LEU A 52 0.65 7.12 3.57
CA LEU A 52 1.96 6.55 3.91
C LEU A 52 2.85 7.53 4.68
N ASN A 53 2.60 8.83 4.53
CA ASN A 53 3.33 9.88 5.23
C ASN A 53 2.84 10.07 6.68
N ASP A 54 1.71 9.46 7.07
CA ASP A 54 1.33 9.33 8.48
C ASP A 54 1.92 8.04 9.05
N SER A 55 3.20 8.12 9.44
CA SER A 55 3.95 6.96 9.92
C SER A 55 3.32 6.33 11.17
N LYS A 56 2.60 7.10 12.00
CA LYS A 56 1.96 6.60 13.22
C LYS A 56 0.71 5.79 12.87
N ALA A 57 -0.15 6.32 12.00
CA ALA A 57 -1.32 5.61 11.52
C ALA A 57 -0.92 4.34 10.75
N LEU A 58 0.08 4.44 9.88
CA LEU A 58 0.61 3.31 9.11
C LEU A 58 1.14 2.21 10.02
N ALA A 59 1.96 2.54 11.01
CA ALA A 59 2.48 1.56 11.97
C ALA A 59 1.36 0.89 12.77
N GLY A 60 0.36 1.65 13.21
CA GLY A 60 -0.82 1.11 13.91
C GLY A 60 -1.62 0.14 13.04
N ALA A 61 -1.90 0.52 11.79
CA ALA A 61 -2.64 -0.30 10.83
C ALA A 61 -1.89 -1.60 10.51
N LEU A 62 -0.59 -1.52 10.25
CA LEU A 62 0.24 -2.68 9.94
C LEU A 62 0.35 -3.64 11.14
N ALA A 63 0.55 -3.11 12.35
CA ALA A 63 0.60 -3.89 13.58
C ALA A 63 -0.74 -4.57 13.91
N ALA A 64 -1.86 -3.91 13.66
CA ALA A 64 -3.20 -4.49 13.83
C ALA A 64 -3.47 -5.61 12.81
N ALA A 65 -3.05 -5.41 11.56
CA ALA A 65 -3.27 -6.36 10.48
C ALA A 65 -2.42 -7.64 10.60
N LYS A 66 -1.25 -7.57 11.24
CA LYS A 66 -0.27 -8.67 11.41
C LYS A 66 -0.03 -9.46 10.09
N PRO A 67 0.33 -8.78 8.99
CA PRO A 67 0.50 -9.43 7.71
C PRO A 67 1.77 -10.29 7.67
N GLN A 68 1.75 -11.37 6.88
CA GLN A 68 2.98 -12.10 6.56
C GLN A 68 3.75 -11.43 5.42
N ILE A 69 3.05 -10.73 4.51
CA ILE A 69 3.64 -10.03 3.37
C ILE A 69 3.00 -8.65 3.20
N VAL A 70 3.79 -7.70 2.71
CA VAL A 70 3.30 -6.41 2.21
C VAL A 70 3.41 -6.40 0.69
N ALA A 71 2.36 -5.96 0.00
CA ALA A 71 2.39 -5.66 -1.44
C ALA A 71 2.22 -4.15 -1.63
N HIS A 72 3.23 -3.49 -2.20
CA HIS A 72 3.31 -2.04 -2.26
C HIS A 72 3.07 -1.51 -3.68
N TYR A 73 1.93 -0.83 -3.84
CA TYR A 73 1.49 -0.17 -5.09
C TYR A 73 1.17 1.33 -4.91
N ALA A 74 1.24 1.85 -3.68
CA ALA A 74 0.96 3.25 -3.36
C ALA A 74 2.12 4.17 -3.82
N ALA A 75 2.12 4.52 -5.10
CA ALA A 75 3.10 5.39 -5.74
C ALA A 75 2.46 6.21 -6.87
N PHE A 76 3.07 7.34 -7.23
CA PHE A 76 2.75 8.06 -8.46
C PHE A 76 3.62 7.57 -9.61
N ALA A 77 3.01 7.42 -10.79
CA ALA A 77 3.65 6.78 -11.96
C ALA A 77 3.69 7.66 -13.22
N SER A 78 3.12 8.88 -13.20
CA SER A 78 3.06 9.74 -14.39
C SER A 78 4.40 10.47 -14.61
N VAL A 79 5.12 10.15 -15.68
CA VAL A 79 6.39 10.81 -16.05
C VAL A 79 6.20 12.32 -16.33
N PRO A 80 5.21 12.78 -17.12
CA PRO A 80 5.06 14.22 -17.38
C PRO A 80 4.70 15.04 -16.15
N GLU A 81 4.07 14.42 -15.14
CA GLU A 81 3.75 15.08 -13.88
C GLU A 81 4.96 15.12 -12.96
N SER A 82 5.79 14.06 -12.90
CA SER A 82 7.01 14.08 -12.08
C SER A 82 8.02 15.13 -12.52
N MET A 83 8.03 15.48 -13.81
CA MET A 83 8.87 16.57 -14.33
C MET A 83 8.33 17.96 -13.97
N ARG A 84 7.01 18.09 -13.74
CA ARG A 84 6.37 19.37 -13.38
C ARG A 84 6.34 19.60 -11.88
N ASP A 85 6.08 18.55 -11.11
CA ASP A 85 6.06 18.56 -9.65
C ASP A 85 6.84 17.35 -9.13
N PRO A 86 8.19 17.43 -9.08
CA PRO A 86 9.00 16.34 -8.56
C PRO A 86 8.80 16.14 -7.05
N SER A 87 8.47 17.20 -6.32
CA SER A 87 8.38 17.18 -4.86
C SER A 87 7.33 16.19 -4.37
N ILE A 88 6.16 16.14 -5.01
CA ILE A 88 5.12 15.16 -4.62
C ILE A 88 5.55 13.72 -4.88
N TYR A 89 6.39 13.47 -5.90
CA TYR A 89 6.91 12.15 -6.22
C TYR A 89 7.96 11.70 -5.21
N TYR A 90 8.89 12.57 -4.82
CA TYR A 90 9.85 12.25 -3.75
C TYR A 90 9.13 11.95 -2.44
N ARG A 91 8.14 12.78 -2.09
CA ARG A 91 7.38 12.60 -0.85
C ARG A 91 6.66 11.24 -0.81
N ILE A 92 5.92 10.87 -1.85
CA ILE A 92 5.18 9.59 -1.80
C ILE A 92 6.03 8.38 -2.16
N ASN A 93 6.82 8.42 -3.25
CA ASN A 93 7.54 7.25 -3.75
C ASN A 93 8.81 6.96 -2.96
N VAL A 94 9.44 7.96 -2.33
CA VAL A 94 10.68 7.76 -1.56
C VAL A 94 10.39 7.82 -0.07
N GLU A 95 9.84 8.94 0.43
CA GLU A 95 9.61 9.13 1.87
C GLU A 95 8.45 8.24 2.37
N GLY A 96 7.37 8.12 1.60
CA GLY A 96 6.27 7.20 1.88
C GLY A 96 6.71 5.73 1.89
N THR A 97 7.51 5.31 0.90
CA THR A 97 8.12 3.98 0.88
C THR A 97 9.01 3.74 2.09
N ARG A 98 9.84 4.73 2.47
CA ARG A 98 10.66 4.64 3.68
C ARG A 98 9.81 4.46 4.94
N SER A 99 8.74 5.24 5.09
CA SER A 99 7.78 5.10 6.20
C SER A 99 7.19 3.69 6.28
N LEU A 100 6.84 3.10 5.14
CA LEU A 100 6.35 1.73 5.07
C LEU A 100 7.42 0.72 5.52
N LEU A 101 8.66 0.84 5.03
CA LEU A 101 9.76 -0.03 5.42
C LEU A 101 10.07 0.06 6.92
N ASP A 102 10.03 1.26 7.49
CA ASP A 102 10.22 1.49 8.92
C ASP A 102 9.10 0.84 9.74
N ALA A 103 7.84 0.96 9.32
CA ALA A 103 6.70 0.28 9.94
C ALA A 103 6.79 -1.24 9.84
N MET A 104 7.18 -1.77 8.68
CA MET A 104 7.40 -3.20 8.46
C MET A 104 8.48 -3.75 9.39
N ARG A 105 9.62 -3.04 9.49
CA ARG A 105 10.71 -3.40 10.38
C ARG A 105 10.28 -3.43 11.85
N ALA A 106 9.52 -2.43 12.29
CA ALA A 106 9.01 -2.36 13.66
C ALA A 106 8.03 -3.51 13.99
N ALA A 107 7.32 -4.03 12.99
CA ALA A 107 6.40 -5.16 13.12
C ALA A 107 7.02 -6.53 12.76
N ASP A 108 8.33 -6.59 12.50
CA ASP A 108 9.06 -7.78 12.02
C ASP A 108 8.47 -8.44 10.76
N VAL A 109 7.89 -7.62 9.86
CA VAL A 109 7.39 -8.07 8.55
C VAL A 109 8.50 -7.94 7.52
N ARG A 110 9.01 -9.07 7.03
CA ARG A 110 10.23 -9.11 6.19
C ARG A 110 10.00 -9.37 4.70
N GLN A 111 8.76 -9.59 4.29
CA GLN A 111 8.41 -9.93 2.91
C GLN A 111 7.71 -8.75 2.24
N LEU A 112 8.33 -8.22 1.20
CA LEU A 112 7.82 -7.11 0.41
C LEU A 112 7.74 -7.51 -1.07
N VAL A 113 6.58 -7.30 -1.68
CA VAL A 113 6.44 -7.18 -3.13
C VAL A 113 6.39 -5.68 -3.46
N PHE A 114 7.39 -5.19 -4.17
CA PHE A 114 7.49 -3.77 -4.54
C PHE A 114 7.23 -3.59 -6.04
N SER A 115 6.21 -2.81 -6.39
CA SER A 115 5.88 -2.50 -7.79
C SER A 115 6.77 -1.37 -8.31
N SER A 116 7.93 -1.71 -8.88
CA SER A 116 8.89 -0.76 -9.47
C SER A 116 8.67 -0.54 -10.98
N SER A 117 9.29 0.51 -11.53
CA SER A 117 9.40 0.83 -12.96
C SER A 117 10.84 1.12 -13.37
#